data_AF-M0NYQ8-F1
#
_entry.id   AF-M0NYQ8-F1
#
_cell.length_a   1.000
_cell.length_b   1.000
_cell.length_c   1.000
_cell.angle_alpha   90.00
_cell.angle_beta   90.00
_cell.angle_gamma   90.00
#
_symmetry.space_group_name_H-M   'P 1'
#
loop_
_entity.id
_entity.type
_entity.pdbx_description
1 polymer ?
#
loop_
_entity_poly.entity_id
_entity_poly.type
_entity_poly.pdbx_seq_one_letter_code
_entity_poly.pdbx_strand_id
1 'polypeptide(L)'
;MIASIGAVLYQVARGFATLHPEPTGVGVDSMLLGGLAVVVMLLFFLSNNVFEEILFRAIFIQNAAEGLRMRSVGKTGAVVVALAASAPIFGMTHLLGGGGVADVVTSLIGGILFATAYVLSGQLALPIGVHFGGVAILTFLQEPVSQDPELTLPSLLVAEEIGSASLVQSVELWVVRAAIGVLLICGWVYYSTGEITIAEGVYS
;
A
#
# COMPACT_ATOMS: atom_id res chain seq x y z
N MET A 1 3.29 -3.05 7.31
CA MET A 1 3.35 -2.15 8.48
C MET A 1 4.74 -1.54 8.65
N ILE A 2 5.82 -2.33 8.75
CA ILE A 2 7.20 -1.82 8.94
C ILE A 2 7.60 -0.78 7.88
N ALA A 3 7.35 -1.06 6.59
CA ALA A 3 7.65 -0.12 5.51
C ALA A 3 6.93 1.23 5.65
N SER A 4 5.68 1.21 6.11
CA SER A 4 4.85 2.39 6.35
C SER A 4 5.40 3.22 7.52
N ILE A 5 5.72 2.55 8.64
CA ILE A 5 6.35 3.19 9.81
C ILE A 5 7.70 3.80 9.42
N GLY A 6 8.54 3.05 8.69
CA GLY A 6 9.83 3.53 8.22
C GLY A 6 9.72 4.77 7.32
N ALA A 7 8.70 4.83 6.45
CA ALA A 7 8.43 6.00 5.63
C ALA A 7 8.01 7.22 6.45
N VAL A 8 7.15 7.04 7.47
CA VAL A 8 6.79 8.15 8.39
C VAL A 8 8.01 8.63 9.18
N LEU A 9 8.81 7.70 9.74
CA LEU A 9 10.04 8.06 10.46
C LEU A 9 11.06 8.76 9.56
N TYR A 10 11.10 8.41 8.28
CA TYR A 10 11.91 9.12 7.29
C TYR A 10 11.46 10.58 7.12
N GLN A 11 10.16 10.85 7.06
CA GLN A 11 9.64 12.23 7.00
C GLN A 11 10.04 13.03 8.24
N VAL A 12 9.99 12.40 9.42
CA VAL A 12 10.46 13.01 10.68
C VAL A 12 11.95 13.32 10.61
N ALA A 13 12.77 12.36 10.15
CA ALA A 13 14.21 12.55 9.99
C ALA A 13 14.57 13.64 8.97
N ARG A 14 13.71 13.87 7.97
CA ARG A 14 13.84 14.94 6.97
C ARG A 14 13.36 16.31 7.47
N GLY A 15 12.78 16.38 8.67
CA GLY A 15 12.21 17.61 9.22
C GLY A 15 10.89 18.03 8.56
N PHE A 16 10.18 17.09 7.93
CA PHE A 16 8.86 17.34 7.35
C PHE A 16 7.72 17.05 8.33
N ALA A 17 7.99 16.31 9.40
CA ALA A 17 7.04 16.03 10.45
C ALA A 17 7.74 16.01 11.81
N THR A 18 6.97 16.20 12.88
CA THR A 18 7.43 15.95 14.26
C THR A 18 6.63 14.81 14.87
N LEU A 19 7.30 13.95 15.66
CA LEU A 19 6.68 12.79 16.28
C LEU A 19 6.48 13.05 17.77
N HIS A 20 5.23 12.95 18.25
CA HIS A 20 4.90 13.16 19.65
C HIS A 20 4.06 12.00 20.20
N PRO A 21 4.25 11.61 21.47
CA PRO A 21 3.42 10.63 22.14
C PRO A 21 2.07 11.26 22.53
N GLU A 22 1.06 10.98 21.72
CA GLU A 22 -0.31 11.47 21.91
C GLU A 22 -1.29 10.32 21.64
N PRO A 23 -1.92 9.77 22.68
CA PRO A 23 -2.99 8.80 22.53
C PRO A 23 -4.22 9.46 21.90
N THR A 24 -4.62 9.02 20.71
CA THR A 24 -5.79 9.54 20.00
C THR A 24 -6.95 8.54 20.00
N GLY A 25 -8.17 9.10 19.87
CA GLY A 25 -9.41 8.33 19.78
C GLY A 25 -9.85 8.10 18.34
N VAL A 26 -11.14 7.81 18.18
CA VAL A 26 -11.78 7.47 16.89
C VAL A 26 -12.81 8.55 16.50
N GLY A 27 -12.77 9.72 17.15
CA GLY A 27 -13.77 10.78 16.98
C GLY A 27 -15.12 10.53 17.68
N VAL A 28 -15.20 9.56 18.61
CA VAL A 28 -16.44 9.22 19.33
C VAL A 28 -16.16 9.02 20.83
N ASP A 29 -16.97 9.65 21.70
CA ASP A 29 -16.76 9.64 23.16
C ASP A 29 -17.12 8.32 23.86
N SER A 30 -17.78 7.39 23.17
CA SER A 30 -18.19 6.10 23.72
C SER A 30 -17.16 5.01 23.43
N MET A 31 -16.64 4.36 24.47
CA MET A 31 -15.70 3.24 24.35
C MET A 31 -16.23 2.11 23.48
N LEU A 32 -17.51 1.75 23.64
CA LEU A 32 -18.14 0.67 22.87
C LEU A 32 -18.27 1.06 21.39
N LEU A 33 -18.74 2.29 21.10
CA LEU A 33 -18.90 2.76 19.73
C LEU A 33 -17.54 2.97 19.06
N GLY A 34 -16.55 3.50 19.78
CA GLY A 34 -15.18 3.65 19.30
C GLY A 34 -14.55 2.30 18.97
N GLY A 35 -14.68 1.31 19.86
CA GLY A 35 -14.20 -0.05 19.60
C GLY A 35 -14.86 -0.69 18.37
N LEU A 36 -16.17 -0.53 18.22
CA LEU A 36 -16.90 -1.00 17.04
C LEU A 36 -16.44 -0.28 15.76
N ALA A 37 -16.29 1.05 15.83
CA ALA A 37 -15.85 1.87 14.70
C ALA A 37 -14.47 1.43 14.19
N VAL A 38 -13.51 1.17 15.09
CA VAL A 38 -12.18 0.64 14.72
C VAL A 38 -12.29 -0.69 13.99
N VAL A 39 -13.07 -1.64 14.53
CA VAL A 39 -13.25 -2.95 13.89
C VAL A 39 -13.85 -2.79 12.50
N VAL A 40 -14.89 -1.97 12.35
CA VAL A 40 -15.54 -1.73 11.06
C VAL A 40 -14.57 -1.08 10.06
N MET A 41 -13.81 -0.06 10.46
CA MET A 41 -12.82 0.58 9.58
C MET A 41 -11.72 -0.39 9.15
N LEU A 42 -11.18 -1.18 10.07
CA LEU A 42 -10.14 -2.17 9.73
C LEU A 42 -10.67 -3.25 8.80
N LEU A 43 -11.90 -3.73 9.00
CA LEU A 43 -12.55 -4.67 8.09
C LEU A 43 -12.82 -4.05 6.72
N PHE A 44 -13.23 -2.78 6.67
CA PHE A 44 -13.43 -2.04 5.44
C PHE A 44 -12.13 -1.92 4.64
N PHE A 45 -11.05 -1.42 5.25
CA PHE A 45 -9.74 -1.32 4.60
C PHE A 45 -9.20 -2.67 4.17
N LEU A 46 -9.34 -3.71 5.01
CA LEU A 46 -8.91 -5.05 4.65
C LEU A 46 -9.68 -5.56 3.44
N SER A 47 -11.00 -5.40 3.43
CA SER A 47 -11.87 -5.85 2.33
C SER A 47 -11.56 -5.10 1.03
N ASN A 48 -11.36 -3.78 1.11
CA ASN A 48 -10.95 -2.96 -0.03
C ASN A 48 -9.62 -3.45 -0.60
N ASN A 49 -8.62 -3.67 0.25
CA ASN A 49 -7.30 -4.13 -0.17
C ASN A 49 -7.37 -5.55 -0.75
N VAL A 50 -8.17 -6.46 -0.17
CA VAL A 50 -8.41 -7.79 -0.75
C VAL A 50 -8.99 -7.68 -2.16
N PHE A 51 -10.01 -6.84 -2.35
CA PHE A 51 -10.62 -6.61 -3.65
C PHE A 51 -9.59 -6.10 -4.67
N GLU A 52 -8.83 -5.07 -4.31
CA GLU A 52 -7.81 -4.48 -5.16
C GLU A 52 -6.68 -5.46 -5.49
N GLU A 53 -6.21 -6.23 -4.52
CA GLU A 53 -5.17 -7.23 -4.74
C GLU A 53 -5.66 -8.36 -5.65
N ILE A 54 -6.88 -8.88 -5.46
CA ILE A 54 -7.45 -9.88 -6.37
C ILE A 54 -7.54 -9.32 -7.79
N LEU A 55 -8.13 -8.15 -7.96
CA LEU A 55 -8.38 -7.56 -9.28
C LEU A 55 -7.09 -7.28 -10.03
N PHE A 56 -6.11 -6.65 -9.40
CA PHE A 56 -4.92 -6.21 -10.11
C PHE A 56 -3.80 -7.26 -10.17
N ARG A 57 -3.75 -8.20 -9.23
CA ARG A 57 -2.61 -9.14 -9.13
C ARG A 57 -3.02 -10.48 -9.72
N ALA A 58 -4.02 -11.12 -9.11
CA ALA A 58 -4.48 -12.44 -9.56
C ALA A 58 -5.31 -12.42 -10.85
N ILE A 59 -5.98 -11.30 -11.18
CA ILE A 59 -6.73 -11.20 -12.44
C ILE A 59 -5.92 -10.44 -13.48
N PHE A 60 -5.59 -9.17 -13.25
CA PHE A 60 -4.94 -8.35 -14.29
C PHE A 60 -3.54 -8.87 -14.63
N ILE A 61 -2.61 -8.85 -13.67
CA ILE A 61 -1.20 -9.19 -13.94
C ILE A 61 -1.08 -10.62 -14.46
N GLN A 62 -1.74 -11.58 -13.81
CA GLN A 62 -1.70 -12.97 -14.20
C GLN A 62 -2.23 -13.19 -15.64
N ASN A 63 -3.45 -12.73 -15.96
CA ASN A 63 -4.01 -12.90 -17.30
C ASN A 63 -3.16 -12.19 -18.38
N ALA A 64 -2.63 -11.00 -18.08
CA ALA A 64 -1.77 -10.28 -19.01
C ALA A 64 -0.45 -11.02 -19.24
N ALA A 65 0.18 -11.54 -18.18
CA ALA A 65 1.41 -12.29 -18.28
C ALA A 65 1.20 -13.60 -19.08
N GLU A 66 0.21 -14.40 -18.74
CA GLU A 66 -0.17 -15.63 -19.47
C GLU A 66 -0.50 -15.33 -20.94
N GLY A 67 -1.28 -14.28 -21.20
CA GLY A 67 -1.62 -13.83 -22.54
C GLY A 67 -0.40 -13.47 -23.39
N LEU A 68 0.59 -12.80 -22.79
CA LEU A 68 1.85 -12.46 -23.45
C LEU A 68 2.73 -13.70 -23.65
N ARG A 69 2.76 -14.63 -22.69
CA ARG A 69 3.47 -15.92 -22.81
C ARG A 69 2.94 -16.75 -23.98
N MET A 70 1.63 -16.80 -24.17
CA MET A 70 0.99 -17.47 -25.32
C MET A 70 1.40 -16.85 -26.67
N ARG A 71 1.80 -15.58 -26.69
CA ARG A 71 2.32 -14.87 -27.88
C ARG A 71 3.84 -14.87 -27.97
N SER A 72 4.48 -15.88 -27.38
CA SER A 72 5.93 -16.09 -27.41
C SER A 72 6.76 -15.01 -26.75
N VAL A 73 6.17 -14.15 -25.89
CA VAL A 73 6.95 -13.24 -25.05
C VAL A 73 7.65 -14.04 -23.95
N GLY A 74 8.93 -13.74 -23.72
CA GLY A 74 9.70 -14.37 -22.64
C GLY A 74 9.10 -14.09 -21.25
N LYS A 75 9.31 -15.01 -20.31
CA LYS A 75 8.79 -14.94 -18.92
C LYS A 75 8.93 -13.55 -18.30
N THR A 76 10.16 -13.04 -18.24
CA THR A 76 10.44 -11.73 -17.64
C THR A 76 9.75 -10.60 -18.38
N GLY A 77 9.77 -10.61 -19.72
CA GLY A 77 9.14 -9.58 -20.54
C GLY A 77 7.62 -9.53 -20.35
N ALA A 78 6.98 -10.70 -20.29
CA ALA A 78 5.53 -10.79 -20.10
C ALA A 78 5.10 -10.15 -18.77
N VAL A 79 5.80 -10.48 -17.69
CA VAL A 79 5.51 -9.98 -16.34
C VAL A 79 5.83 -8.50 -16.20
N VAL A 80 6.95 -8.04 -16.76
CA VAL A 80 7.32 -6.61 -16.75
C VAL A 80 6.28 -5.76 -17.49
N VAL A 81 5.82 -6.22 -18.66
CA VAL A 81 4.77 -5.51 -19.42
C VAL A 81 3.45 -5.52 -18.67
N ALA A 82 3.07 -6.66 -18.07
CA ALA A 82 1.86 -6.75 -17.25
C ALA A 82 1.88 -5.78 -16.06
N LEU A 83 3.02 -5.67 -15.36
CA LEU A 83 3.21 -4.74 -14.26
C LEU A 83 3.18 -3.28 -14.74
N ALA A 84 3.87 -2.97 -15.84
CA ALA A 84 3.90 -1.63 -16.44
C ALA A 84 2.51 -1.16 -16.91
N ALA A 85 1.65 -2.08 -17.33
CA ALA A 85 0.26 -1.79 -17.68
C ALA A 85 -0.66 -1.66 -16.45
N SER A 86 -0.47 -2.54 -15.46
CA SER A 86 -1.31 -2.59 -14.26
C SER A 86 -1.13 -1.37 -13.35
N ALA A 87 0.11 -0.94 -13.11
CA ALA A 87 0.43 0.16 -12.19
C ALA A 87 -0.28 1.50 -12.50
N PRO A 88 -0.27 2.04 -13.74
CA PRO A 88 -0.98 3.28 -14.05
C PRO A 88 -2.50 3.14 -13.95
N ILE A 89 -3.06 1.97 -14.29
CA ILE A 89 -4.51 1.73 -14.18
C ILE A 89 -4.91 1.68 -12.70
N PHE A 90 -4.11 1.02 -11.86
CA PHE A 90 -4.28 1.03 -10.41
C PHE A 90 -4.22 2.44 -9.81
N GLY A 91 -3.28 3.27 -10.27
CA GLY A 91 -3.24 4.69 -9.89
C GLY A 91 -4.51 5.43 -10.30
N MET A 92 -4.96 5.27 -11.55
CA MET A 92 -6.13 5.99 -12.08
C MET A 92 -7.44 5.62 -11.38
N THR A 93 -7.61 4.39 -10.87
CA THR A 93 -8.84 4.02 -10.14
C THR A 93 -9.04 4.82 -8.87
N HIS A 94 -7.99 5.43 -8.31
CA HIS A 94 -8.09 6.26 -7.12
C HIS A 94 -8.74 7.64 -7.39
N LEU A 95 -8.88 8.04 -8.66
CA LEU A 95 -9.73 9.18 -9.02
C LEU A 95 -11.22 8.92 -8.73
N LEU A 96 -11.64 7.65 -8.75
CA LEU A 96 -13.04 7.27 -8.49
C LEU A 96 -13.44 7.50 -7.03
N GLY A 97 -12.46 7.52 -6.12
CA GLY A 97 -12.65 7.87 -4.71
C GLY A 97 -12.70 9.37 -4.44
N GLY A 98 -12.67 10.22 -5.46
CA GLY A 98 -12.56 11.68 -5.31
C GLY A 98 -11.12 12.17 -5.11
N GLY A 99 -10.13 11.31 -5.30
CA GLY A 99 -8.72 11.64 -5.16
C GLY A 99 -8.20 12.59 -6.24
N GLY A 100 -7.09 13.26 -5.93
CA GLY A 100 -6.38 14.17 -6.83
C GLY A 100 -5.22 13.52 -7.57
N VAL A 101 -4.39 14.35 -8.22
CA VAL A 101 -3.16 13.89 -8.91
C VAL A 101 -2.19 13.22 -7.93
N ALA A 102 -2.12 13.69 -6.68
CA ALA A 102 -1.27 13.09 -5.66
C ALA A 102 -1.66 11.63 -5.42
N ASP A 103 -2.96 11.34 -5.24
CA ASP A 103 -3.46 9.99 -5.00
C ASP A 103 -3.19 9.06 -6.18
N VAL A 104 -3.33 9.53 -7.41
CA VAL A 104 -3.00 8.73 -8.60
C VAL A 104 -1.54 8.31 -8.61
N VAL A 105 -0.62 9.26 -8.34
CA VAL A 105 0.81 9.00 -8.40
C VAL A 105 1.27 8.14 -7.23
N THR A 106 0.81 8.42 -6.01
CA THR A 106 1.17 7.65 -4.82
C THR A 106 0.59 6.24 -4.88
N SER A 107 -0.64 6.08 -5.35
CA SER A 107 -1.24 4.76 -5.57
C SER A 107 -0.55 3.98 -6.68
N LEU A 108 -0.11 4.62 -7.77
CA LEU A 108 0.73 3.95 -8.77
C LEU A 108 2.00 3.37 -8.12
N ILE A 109 2.69 4.14 -7.29
CA ILE A 109 3.91 3.71 -6.58
C ILE A 109 3.59 2.56 -5.61
N GLY A 110 2.50 2.65 -4.85
CA GLY A 110 2.00 1.56 -4.01
C GLY A 110 1.66 0.30 -4.83
N GLY A 111 1.06 0.50 -6.00
CA GLY A 111 0.72 -0.55 -6.96
C GLY A 111 1.93 -1.38 -7.37
N ILE A 112 3.07 -0.72 -7.62
CA ILE A 112 4.37 -1.37 -7.93
C ILE A 112 4.87 -2.20 -6.73
N LEU A 113 4.80 -1.65 -5.51
CA LEU A 113 5.18 -2.38 -4.29
C LEU A 113 4.36 -3.67 -4.13
N PHE A 114 3.04 -3.59 -4.25
CA PHE A 114 2.17 -4.75 -4.04
C PHE A 114 2.27 -5.74 -5.21
N ALA A 115 2.43 -5.26 -6.45
CA ALA A 115 2.73 -6.11 -7.59
C ALA A 115 4.05 -6.88 -7.39
N THR A 116 5.09 -6.23 -6.85
CA THR A 116 6.36 -6.91 -6.51
C THR A 116 6.16 -8.02 -5.48
N ALA A 117 5.36 -7.75 -4.43
CA ALA A 117 5.01 -8.76 -3.43
C ALA A 117 4.33 -9.98 -4.07
N TYR A 118 3.38 -9.77 -4.97
CA TYR A 118 2.69 -10.85 -5.67
C TYR A 118 3.61 -11.60 -6.64
N VAL A 119 4.32 -10.89 -7.50
CA VAL A 119 5.15 -11.47 -8.57
C VAL A 119 6.28 -12.34 -8.02
N LEU A 120 6.86 -11.97 -6.89
CA LEU A 120 7.95 -12.73 -6.26
C LEU A 120 7.45 -13.87 -5.36
N SER A 121 6.24 -13.77 -4.81
CA SER A 121 5.71 -14.80 -3.90
C SER A 121 4.74 -15.79 -4.56
N GLY A 122 4.07 -15.39 -5.64
CA GLY A 122 2.96 -16.13 -6.24
C GLY A 122 1.73 -16.24 -5.33
N GLN A 123 1.68 -15.48 -4.23
CA GLN A 123 0.64 -15.61 -3.19
C GLN A 123 -0.08 -14.27 -3.01
N LEU A 124 -1.40 -14.30 -2.85
CA LEU A 124 -2.19 -13.09 -2.55
C LEU A 124 -2.05 -12.62 -1.10
N ALA A 125 -1.73 -13.51 -0.16
CA ALA A 125 -1.66 -13.14 1.26
C ALA A 125 -0.58 -12.07 1.53
N LEU A 126 0.59 -12.19 0.88
CA LEU A 126 1.69 -11.24 1.04
C LEU A 126 1.35 -9.82 0.55
N PRO A 127 0.92 -9.59 -0.71
CA PRO A 127 0.53 -8.26 -1.17
C PRO A 127 -0.64 -7.69 -0.35
N ILE A 128 -1.63 -8.50 0.04
CA ILE A 128 -2.74 -8.04 0.91
C ILE A 128 -2.20 -7.51 2.23
N GLY A 129 -1.30 -8.25 2.89
CA GLY A 129 -0.69 -7.81 4.15
C GLY A 129 0.19 -6.56 4.00
N VAL A 130 0.95 -6.46 2.92
CA VAL A 130 1.80 -5.28 2.61
C VAL A 130 0.94 -4.05 2.35
N HIS A 131 -0.16 -4.22 1.59
CA HIS A 131 -1.12 -3.18 1.28
C HIS A 131 -1.87 -2.74 2.54
N PHE A 132 -2.47 -3.68 3.28
CA PHE A 132 -3.15 -3.42 4.56
C PHE A 132 -2.24 -2.75 5.58
N GLY A 133 -0.95 -3.09 5.58
CA GLY A 133 0.04 -2.39 6.39
C GLY A 133 0.16 -0.88 6.13
N GLY A 134 -0.45 -0.34 5.08
CA GLY A 134 -0.59 1.09 4.81
C GLY A 134 -1.46 1.84 5.81
N VAL A 135 -2.37 1.15 6.52
CA VAL A 135 -3.18 1.76 7.60
C VAL A 135 -2.33 2.44 8.67
N ALA A 136 -1.08 1.99 8.86
CA ALA A 136 -0.15 2.67 9.75
C ALA A 136 0.11 4.12 9.33
N ILE A 137 0.22 4.45 8.03
CA ILE A 137 0.39 5.86 7.62
C ILE A 137 -0.82 6.70 8.07
N LEU A 138 -2.04 6.19 7.85
CA LEU A 138 -3.27 6.86 8.30
C LEU A 138 -3.29 7.07 9.82
N THR A 139 -2.90 6.03 10.57
CA THR A 139 -2.82 6.10 12.03
C THR A 139 -1.77 7.10 12.52
N PHE A 140 -0.57 7.14 11.94
CA PHE A 140 0.47 8.06 12.40
C PHE A 140 0.17 9.51 12.01
N LEU A 141 -0.29 9.74 10.78
CA LEU A 141 -0.61 11.09 10.28
C LEU A 141 -1.97 11.62 10.74
N GLN A 142 -2.77 10.78 11.44
CA GLN A 142 -4.13 11.12 11.87
C GLN A 142 -5.05 11.56 10.72
N GLU A 143 -4.87 10.98 9.53
CA GLU A 143 -5.71 11.26 8.38
C GLU A 143 -7.14 10.74 8.61
N PRO A 144 -8.18 11.57 8.44
CA PRO A 144 -9.56 11.12 8.63
C PRO A 144 -9.98 10.09 7.59
N VAL A 145 -10.51 8.97 8.07
CA VAL A 145 -11.15 7.91 7.27
C VAL A 145 -12.54 8.35 6.81
N SER A 146 -13.19 9.23 7.59
CA SER A 146 -14.46 9.89 7.27
C SER A 146 -14.34 11.36 7.62
N GLN A 147 -15.00 12.22 6.84
CA GLN A 147 -14.99 13.68 7.03
C GLN A 147 -16.24 14.20 7.77
N ASP A 148 -17.37 13.47 7.70
CA ASP A 148 -18.60 13.84 8.40
C ASP A 148 -19.44 12.59 8.78
N PRO A 149 -19.44 12.16 10.06
CA PRO A 149 -18.61 12.68 11.14
C PRO A 149 -17.12 12.41 10.88
N GLU A 150 -16.25 13.24 11.44
CA GLU A 150 -14.81 13.03 11.36
C GLU A 150 -14.42 11.78 12.17
N LEU A 151 -13.81 10.80 11.51
CA LEU A 151 -13.37 9.57 12.14
C LEU A 151 -11.93 9.26 11.75
N THR A 152 -11.05 9.07 12.73
CA THR A 152 -9.64 8.70 12.54
C THR A 152 -9.36 7.31 13.11
N LEU A 153 -8.23 6.72 12.72
CA LEU A 153 -7.73 5.52 13.40
C LEU A 153 -6.95 5.92 14.66
N PRO A 154 -7.17 5.22 15.79
CA PRO A 154 -6.53 5.57 17.05
C PRO A 154 -5.02 5.30 16.96
N SER A 155 -4.24 6.21 17.54
CA SER A 155 -2.78 6.11 17.61
C SER A 155 -2.27 6.30 19.03
N LEU A 156 -1.05 5.85 19.29
CA LEU A 156 -0.27 6.21 20.47
C LEU A 156 0.83 7.23 20.15
N LEU A 157 1.15 7.39 18.86
CA LEU A 157 2.19 8.25 18.33
C LEU A 157 1.63 9.01 17.13
N VAL A 158 1.68 10.33 17.19
CA VAL A 158 1.20 11.19 16.10
C VAL A 158 2.41 11.82 15.44
N ALA A 159 2.44 11.75 14.11
CA ALA A 159 3.37 12.45 13.26
C ALA A 159 2.66 13.67 12.67
N GLU A 160 2.87 14.82 13.28
CA GLU A 160 2.30 16.09 12.84
C GLU A 160 3.16 16.67 11.72
N GLU A 161 2.57 16.86 10.54
CA GLU A 161 3.27 17.45 9.39
C GLU A 161 3.56 18.94 9.60
N ILE A 162 4.76 19.37 9.21
CA ILE A 162 5.18 20.77 9.29
C ILE A 162 4.80 21.48 7.99
N GLY A 163 3.71 22.27 8.03
CA GLY A 163 3.16 22.95 6.86
C GLY A 163 2.25 22.03 6.04
N SER A 164 1.97 22.40 4.78
CA SER A 164 1.15 21.58 3.89
C SER A 164 2.01 20.61 3.08
N ALA A 165 1.62 19.33 3.06
CA ALA A 165 2.29 18.34 2.23
C ALA A 165 2.20 18.72 0.75
N SER A 166 3.36 18.89 0.12
CA SER A 166 3.45 19.06 -1.33
C SER A 166 3.33 17.71 -2.04
N LEU A 167 2.94 17.71 -3.33
CA LEU A 167 2.97 16.51 -4.17
C LEU A 167 4.32 15.79 -4.10
N VAL A 168 5.43 16.55 -4.09
CA VAL A 168 6.78 15.99 -4.00
C VAL A 168 6.99 15.24 -2.68
N GLN A 169 6.51 15.81 -1.57
CA GLN A 169 6.59 15.19 -0.25
C GLN A 169 5.76 13.91 -0.18
N SER A 170 4.54 13.91 -0.73
CA SER A 170 3.71 12.70 -0.81
C SER A 170 4.39 11.62 -1.65
N VAL A 171 4.92 11.97 -2.83
CA VAL A 171 5.65 11.04 -3.69
C VAL A 171 6.88 10.48 -2.96
N GLU A 172 7.63 11.33 -2.28
CA GLU A 172 8.82 10.94 -1.53
C GLU A 172 8.51 9.91 -0.44
N LEU A 173 7.48 10.16 0.38
CA LEU A 173 7.01 9.22 1.40
C LEU A 173 6.68 7.85 0.78
N TRP A 174 5.92 7.84 -0.32
CA TRP A 174 5.49 6.59 -0.95
C TRP A 174 6.63 5.85 -1.67
N VAL A 175 7.60 6.57 -2.25
CA VAL A 175 8.83 5.96 -2.79
C VAL A 175 9.64 5.30 -1.68
N VAL A 176 9.81 5.97 -0.53
CA VAL A 176 10.53 5.39 0.61
C VAL A 176 9.82 4.17 1.16
N ARG A 177 8.47 4.23 1.31
CA ARG A 177 7.68 3.05 1.66
C ARG A 177 7.89 1.91 0.68
N ALA A 178 7.83 2.19 -0.63
CA ALA A 178 8.03 1.19 -1.67
C ALA A 178 9.44 0.58 -1.59
N ALA A 179 10.49 1.39 -1.44
CA ALA A 179 11.86 0.92 -1.33
C ALA A 179 12.06 -0.01 -0.13
N ILE A 180 11.64 0.43 1.07
CA ILE A 180 11.73 -0.40 2.29
C ILE A 180 10.92 -1.68 2.11
N GLY A 181 9.70 -1.57 1.59
CA GLY A 181 8.81 -2.70 1.35
C GLY A 181 9.42 -3.73 0.40
N VAL A 182 9.95 -3.29 -0.75
CA VAL A 182 10.60 -4.16 -1.73
C VAL A 182 11.82 -4.86 -1.13
N LEU A 183 12.65 -4.15 -0.35
CA LEU A 183 13.80 -4.76 0.33
C LEU A 183 13.35 -5.85 1.32
N LEU A 184 12.33 -5.58 2.12
CA LEU A 184 11.78 -6.55 3.08
C LEU A 184 11.15 -7.76 2.36
N ILE A 185 10.42 -7.53 1.27
CA ILE A 185 9.85 -8.60 0.44
C ILE A 185 10.95 -9.46 -0.15
N CYS A 186 11.95 -8.86 -0.79
CA CYS A 186 13.09 -9.59 -1.36
C CYS A 186 13.83 -10.40 -0.30
N GLY A 187 14.08 -9.81 0.87
CA GLY A 187 14.69 -10.52 1.99
C GLY A 187 13.86 -11.69 2.50
N TRP A 188 12.54 -11.51 2.65
CA TRP A 188 11.62 -12.57 3.07
C TRP A 188 11.49 -13.68 2.04
N VAL A 189 11.37 -13.34 0.75
CA VAL A 189 11.34 -14.32 -0.35
C VAL A 189 12.63 -15.11 -0.36
N TYR A 190 13.79 -14.44 -0.37
CA TYR A 190 15.08 -15.12 -0.35
C TYR A 190 15.25 -16.04 0.86
N TYR A 191 14.83 -15.59 2.05
CA TYR A 191 14.85 -16.41 3.26
C TYR A 191 13.92 -17.63 3.16
N SER A 192 12.80 -17.51 2.45
CA SER A 192 11.77 -18.55 2.36
C SER A 192 12.01 -19.56 1.24
N THR A 193 12.61 -19.14 0.12
CA THR A 193 12.76 -19.95 -1.10
C THR A 193 14.21 -20.21 -1.47
N GLY A 194 15.16 -19.45 -0.95
CA GLY A 194 16.59 -19.50 -1.31
C GLY A 194 16.96 -18.70 -2.56
N GLU A 195 15.99 -18.12 -3.28
CA GLU A 195 16.23 -17.35 -4.50
C GLU A 195 15.17 -16.26 -4.74
N ILE A 196 15.55 -15.20 -5.44
CA ILE A 196 14.63 -14.13 -5.85
C ILE A 196 14.34 -14.32 -7.33
N THR A 197 13.22 -14.97 -7.64
CA THR A 197 12.75 -15.23 -9.00
C THR A 197 11.27 -14.90 -9.09
N ILE A 198 10.78 -14.70 -10.32
CA ILE A 198 9.33 -14.56 -10.54
C ILE A 198 8.68 -15.92 -10.28
N ALA A 199 7.69 -15.95 -9.39
CA ALA A 199 6.96 -17.15 -9.01
C ALA A 199 6.21 -17.76 -10.20
N GLU A 200 6.20 -19.09 -10.31
CA GLU A 200 5.69 -19.80 -11.49
C GLU A 200 4.22 -19.51 -11.78
N GLY A 201 3.38 -19.52 -10.75
CA GLY A 201 1.93 -19.29 -10.85
C GLY A 201 1.52 -17.90 -11.34
N VAL A 202 2.46 -17.00 -11.61
CA VAL A 202 2.19 -15.64 -12.13
C VAL A 202 2.07 -15.64 -13.66
N TYR A 203 2.60 -16.66 -14.35
CA TYR A 203 2.71 -16.68 -15.81
C TYR A 203 2.42 -18.05 -16.44
N SER A 204 1.92 -19.02 -15.66
CA SER A 204 1.73 -20.43 -16.04
C SER A 204 0.29 -20.78 -16.33
#